data_AF-A0A811SMK2-F1
#
_entry.id   AF-A0A811SMK2-F1
#
_cell.length_a   1.000
_cell.length_b   1.000
_cell.length_c   1.000
_cell.angle_alpha   90.00
_cell.angle_beta   90.00
_cell.angle_gamma   90.00
#
_symmetry.space_group_name_H-M   'P 1'
#
loop_
_entity.id
_entity.type
_entity.pdbx_description
1 polymer ?
#
loop_
_entity_poly.entity_id
_entity_poly.type
_entity_poly.pdbx_seq_one_letter_code
_entity_poly.pdbx_strand_id
1 'polypeptide(L)'
;MDDKMKKGPILGVLLKQEYPLIIEGTTRDGRPFKYHASKWEHYSHILRDDAQTLADRVKEESWSIYSVPEQLQDEADRVFEKYARIQCKNMMYLARPDAVKHYYHEIIKSPKFDAFACANLLTFEEYMQCKPRWFTEEAWESLCKYWCSDEYLKKRRLGQNLGKKILMALKTGVEAKHGPGKGTIINAFSCMKAGLKNCDANGNAGPIPERAKKLVDDYNEALQEKYPENCQEQPFDGQIAYKIGGGLMHGRLAIGDGAVNKATIIDAAKVGGTRPATSRGFQNLLARYEKSLANVGRLTQQNIALVQQNAVLT
;
A
#
# COMPACT_ATOMS: atom_id res chain seq x y z
N MET A 1 -19.25 -8.25 -19.08
CA MET A 1 -18.73 -7.64 -17.84
C MET A 1 -19.03 -6.17 -17.93
N ASP A 2 -19.95 -5.70 -17.10
CA ASP A 2 -20.18 -4.28 -16.88
C ASP A 2 -18.99 -3.72 -16.11
N ASP A 3 -18.07 -3.11 -16.84
CA ASP A 3 -16.97 -2.37 -16.28
C ASP A 3 -17.53 -1.05 -15.75
N LYS A 4 -18.03 -1.07 -14.50
CA LYS A 4 -18.07 0.16 -13.70
C LYS A 4 -16.62 0.53 -13.41
N MET A 5 -16.00 1.12 -14.43
CA MET A 5 -14.62 1.59 -14.51
C MET A 5 -14.36 2.48 -13.30
N LYS A 6 -13.79 1.90 -12.24
CA LYS A 6 -13.29 2.67 -11.10
C LYS A 6 -12.27 3.63 -11.68
N LYS A 7 -12.54 4.94 -11.59
CA LYS A 7 -11.71 6.04 -12.09
C LYS A 7 -10.27 5.89 -11.56
N GLY A 8 -9.44 5.16 -12.28
CA GLY A 8 -7.99 5.25 -12.15
C GLY A 8 -7.53 6.60 -12.65
N PRO A 9 -6.32 7.07 -12.29
CA PRO A 9 -5.71 8.21 -12.97
C PRO A 9 -5.71 7.91 -14.48
N ILE A 10 -6.10 8.90 -15.30
CA ILE A 10 -6.32 8.78 -16.75
C ILE A 10 -5.16 8.03 -17.44
N LEU A 11 -3.92 8.34 -17.04
CA LEU A 11 -2.73 7.64 -17.56
C LEU A 11 -2.77 6.13 -17.35
N GLY A 12 -3.26 5.63 -16.21
CA GLY A 12 -3.36 4.20 -15.96
C GLY A 12 -4.38 3.49 -16.84
N VAL A 13 -5.37 4.21 -17.38
CA VAL A 13 -6.32 3.69 -18.37
C VAL A 13 -5.64 3.61 -19.74
N LEU A 14 -5.00 4.71 -20.17
CA LEU A 14 -4.27 4.76 -21.44
C LEU A 14 -3.17 3.69 -21.51
N LEU A 15 -2.41 3.50 -20.43
CA LEU A 15 -1.37 2.46 -20.35
C LEU A 15 -1.92 1.04 -20.48
N LYS A 16 -3.15 0.76 -20.04
CA LYS A 16 -3.79 -0.55 -20.19
C LYS A 16 -4.33 -0.74 -21.59
N GLN A 17 -4.88 0.32 -22.17
CA GLN A 17 -5.41 0.30 -23.54
C GLN A 17 -4.30 0.06 -24.56
N GLU A 18 -3.16 0.72 -24.37
CA GLU A 18 -1.97 0.60 -25.23
C GLU A 18 -0.95 -0.37 -24.63
N TYR A 19 -1.39 -1.37 -23.86
CA TYR A 19 -0.46 -2.32 -23.24
C TYR A 19 0.28 -3.13 -24.33
N PRO A 20 1.63 -3.21 -24.29
CA PRO A 20 2.38 -3.88 -25.33
C PRO A 20 2.05 -5.38 -25.44
N LEU A 21 2.15 -5.89 -26.66
CA LEU A 21 2.21 -7.33 -26.90
C LEU A 21 3.44 -7.94 -26.22
N ILE A 22 3.60 -9.27 -26.32
CA ILE A 22 4.84 -9.90 -25.85
C ILE A 22 6.02 -9.28 -26.58
N ILE A 23 7.08 -8.96 -25.85
CA ILE A 23 8.28 -8.33 -26.40
C ILE A 23 9.29 -9.42 -26.68
N GLU A 24 9.89 -9.36 -27.87
CA GLU A 24 11.02 -10.19 -28.24
C GLU A 24 12.32 -9.49 -27.84
N GLY A 25 13.13 -10.19 -27.05
CA GLY A 25 14.45 -9.74 -26.63
C GLY A 25 15.52 -10.73 -27.03
N THR A 26 16.76 -10.30 -26.95
CA THR A 26 17.94 -11.15 -27.11
C THR A 26 18.76 -11.10 -25.83
N THR A 27 19.13 -12.28 -25.33
CA THR A 27 20.06 -12.41 -24.22
C THR A 27 21.45 -11.90 -24.65
N ARG A 28 22.33 -11.65 -23.67
CA ARG A 28 23.72 -11.24 -23.96
C ARG A 28 24.47 -12.24 -24.86
N ASP A 29 24.08 -13.52 -24.78
CA ASP A 29 24.66 -14.59 -25.58
C ASP A 29 23.98 -14.75 -26.96
N GLY A 30 23.15 -13.76 -27.36
CA GLY A 30 22.46 -13.74 -28.66
C GLY A 30 21.23 -14.65 -28.76
N ARG A 31 20.84 -15.35 -27.68
CA ARG A 31 19.65 -16.23 -27.73
C ARG A 31 18.37 -15.41 -27.63
N PRO A 32 17.38 -15.63 -28.51
CA PRO A 32 16.10 -14.95 -28.43
C PRO A 32 15.32 -15.42 -27.20
N PHE A 33 14.60 -14.50 -26.57
CA PHE A 33 13.67 -14.78 -25.48
C PHE A 33 12.48 -13.84 -25.54
N LYS A 34 11.33 -14.28 -25.00
CA LYS A 34 10.10 -13.50 -24.96
C LYS A 34 9.79 -13.06 -23.54
N TYR A 35 9.35 -11.82 -23.35
CA TYR A 35 9.01 -11.29 -22.04
C TYR A 35 7.88 -10.26 -22.09
N HIS A 36 7.12 -10.16 -20.99
CA HIS A 36 6.03 -9.21 -20.85
C HIS A 36 6.53 -7.78 -20.57
N ALA A 37 5.74 -6.78 -20.96
CA ALA A 37 6.02 -5.40 -20.63
C ALA A 37 5.79 -5.14 -19.13
N SER A 38 6.84 -4.68 -18.42
CA SER A 38 6.79 -4.41 -16.97
C SER A 38 7.28 -3.01 -16.60
N LYS A 39 7.79 -2.25 -17.56
CA LYS A 39 8.36 -0.91 -17.39
C LYS A 39 7.83 0.03 -18.48
N TRP A 40 7.92 1.32 -18.22
CA TRP A 40 7.49 2.34 -19.19
C TRP A 40 8.30 2.27 -20.48
N GLU A 41 9.62 2.07 -20.37
CA GLU A 41 10.53 1.99 -21.51
C GLU A 41 10.13 0.87 -22.48
N HIS A 42 9.47 -0.18 -22.01
CA HIS A 42 9.02 -1.30 -22.83
C HIS A 42 7.95 -0.89 -23.86
N TYR A 43 7.22 0.21 -23.63
CA TYR A 43 6.22 0.73 -24.58
C TYR A 43 6.85 1.32 -25.85
N SER A 44 8.16 1.60 -25.83
CA SER A 44 8.89 2.12 -26.99
C SER A 44 9.52 1.02 -27.86
N HIS A 45 9.37 -0.27 -27.50
CA HIS A 45 10.02 -1.37 -28.23
C HIS A 45 9.26 -1.84 -29.47
N ILE A 46 7.96 -1.58 -29.53
CA ILE A 46 7.10 -2.03 -30.62
C ILE A 46 6.67 -0.80 -31.41
N LEU A 47 7.08 -0.76 -32.67
CA LEU A 47 6.58 0.19 -33.66
C LEU A 47 5.32 -0.38 -34.32
N ARG A 48 4.34 0.47 -34.52
CA ARG A 48 3.13 0.14 -35.28
C ARG A 48 3.30 0.50 -36.75
N ASP A 49 2.29 0.18 -37.55
CA ASP A 49 2.25 0.44 -39.00
C ASP A 49 2.39 1.93 -39.34
N ASP A 50 2.01 2.82 -38.42
CA ASP A 50 2.13 4.29 -38.53
C ASP A 50 3.51 4.82 -38.10
N ALA A 51 4.49 3.94 -37.85
CA ALA A 51 5.81 4.24 -37.32
C ALA A 51 5.83 4.94 -35.95
N GLN A 52 4.70 4.97 -35.23
CA GLN A 52 4.65 5.44 -33.85
C GLN A 52 4.86 4.29 -32.86
N THR A 53 5.46 4.60 -31.72
CA THR A 53 5.52 3.65 -30.60
C THR A 53 4.25 3.72 -29.76
N LEU A 54 3.97 2.67 -28.98
CA LEU A 54 2.88 2.69 -28.00
C LEU A 54 3.08 3.78 -26.95
N ALA A 55 4.34 4.14 -26.65
CA ALA A 55 4.65 5.24 -25.75
C ALA A 55 4.23 6.60 -26.34
N ASP A 56 4.42 6.80 -27.64
CA ASP A 56 4.05 8.04 -28.34
C ASP A 56 2.53 8.24 -28.33
N ARG A 57 1.76 7.18 -28.63
CA ARG A 57 0.29 7.19 -28.52
C ARG A 57 -0.20 7.54 -27.13
N VAL A 58 0.38 6.92 -26.09
CA VAL A 58 -0.02 7.23 -24.70
C VAL A 58 0.30 8.69 -24.35
N LYS A 59 1.41 9.24 -24.86
CA LYS A 59 1.75 10.66 -24.68
C LYS A 59 0.79 11.57 -25.44
N GLU A 60 0.55 11.30 -26.72
CA GLU A 60 -0.35 12.08 -27.56
C GLU A 60 -1.76 12.15 -26.97
N GLU A 61 -2.32 11.00 -26.58
CA GLU A 61 -3.63 10.91 -25.93
C GLU A 61 -3.65 11.57 -24.54
N SER A 62 -2.53 11.61 -23.84
CA SER A 62 -2.44 12.33 -22.57
C SER A 62 -2.44 13.85 -22.81
N TRP A 63 -1.69 14.33 -23.80
CA TRP A 63 -1.62 15.75 -24.14
C TRP A 63 -2.83 16.25 -24.91
N SER A 64 -3.65 15.36 -25.49
CA SER A 64 -4.98 15.73 -26.00
C SER A 64 -5.96 16.07 -24.87
N ILE A 65 -5.75 15.51 -23.67
CA ILE A 65 -6.60 15.70 -22.49
C ILE A 65 -6.11 16.87 -21.62
N TYR A 66 -4.80 17.06 -21.54
CA TYR A 66 -4.18 18.08 -20.68
C TYR A 66 -3.53 19.18 -21.51
N SER A 67 -3.83 20.44 -21.19
CA SER A 67 -3.15 21.60 -21.78
C SER A 67 -2.05 22.12 -20.85
N VAL A 68 -0.88 22.41 -21.42
CA VAL A 68 0.28 22.96 -20.70
C VAL A 68 0.78 24.20 -21.45
N PRO A 69 1.13 25.29 -20.75
CA PRO A 69 1.82 26.42 -21.37
C PRO A 69 3.15 25.98 -22.00
N GLU A 70 3.49 26.50 -23.18
CA GLU A 70 4.69 26.13 -23.93
C GLU A 70 5.98 26.22 -23.09
N GLN A 71 6.09 27.23 -22.21
CA GLN A 71 7.27 27.41 -21.35
C GLN A 71 7.46 26.29 -20.31
N LEU A 72 6.42 25.50 -20.04
CA LEU A 72 6.43 24.41 -19.06
C LEU A 72 6.37 23.02 -19.72
N GLN A 73 6.35 22.95 -21.05
CA GLN A 73 6.16 21.69 -21.78
C GLN A 73 7.26 20.67 -21.45
N ASP A 74 8.53 21.09 -21.45
CA ASP A 74 9.67 20.23 -21.10
C ASP A 74 9.57 19.66 -19.68
N GLU A 75 9.12 20.47 -18.72
CA GLU A 75 8.97 20.02 -17.32
C GLU A 75 7.76 19.09 -17.19
N ALA A 76 6.66 19.41 -17.88
CA ALA A 76 5.48 18.56 -17.92
C ALA A 76 5.78 17.18 -18.53
N ASP A 77 6.58 17.12 -19.59
CA ASP A 77 7.06 15.88 -20.19
C ASP A 77 7.93 15.07 -19.21
N ARG A 78 8.84 15.71 -18.46
CA ARG A 78 9.63 15.03 -17.42
C ARG A 78 8.76 14.46 -16.31
N VAL A 79 7.76 15.23 -15.86
CA VAL A 79 6.81 14.80 -14.83
C VAL A 79 5.96 13.64 -15.34
N PHE A 80 5.49 13.72 -16.59
CA PHE A 80 4.76 12.66 -17.27
C PHE A 80 5.55 11.37 -17.29
N GLU A 81 6.79 11.43 -17.80
CA GLU A 81 7.73 10.30 -17.87
C GLU A 81 7.96 9.63 -16.51
N LYS A 82 8.12 10.44 -15.46
CA LYS A 82 8.23 9.95 -14.09
C LYS A 82 6.95 9.25 -13.62
N TYR A 83 5.78 9.83 -13.91
CA TYR A 83 4.50 9.28 -13.50
C TYR A 83 4.17 7.98 -14.26
N ALA A 84 4.46 7.91 -15.56
CA ALA A 84 4.31 6.71 -16.37
C ALA A 84 5.10 5.53 -15.80
N ARG A 85 6.39 5.74 -15.45
CA ARG A 85 7.21 4.71 -14.78
C ARG A 85 6.58 4.19 -13.49
N ILE A 86 6.05 5.09 -12.67
CA ILE A 86 5.36 4.72 -11.41
C ILE A 86 4.09 3.92 -11.72
N GLN A 87 3.30 4.35 -12.69
CA GLN A 87 2.06 3.68 -13.06
C GLN A 87 2.28 2.28 -13.64
N CYS A 88 3.25 2.09 -14.54
CA CYS A 88 3.59 0.75 -15.05
C CYS A 88 3.96 -0.20 -13.89
N LYS A 89 4.77 0.25 -12.95
CA LYS A 89 5.14 -0.54 -11.76
C LYS A 89 3.91 -0.87 -10.89
N ASN A 90 3.02 0.10 -10.68
CA ASN A 90 1.80 -0.10 -9.90
C ASN A 90 0.84 -1.07 -10.60
N MET A 91 0.67 -0.97 -11.91
CA MET A 91 -0.17 -1.88 -12.70
C MET A 91 0.30 -3.33 -12.56
N MET A 92 1.59 -3.59 -12.70
CA MET A 92 2.14 -4.94 -12.51
C MET A 92 2.00 -5.43 -11.07
N TYR A 93 2.20 -4.55 -10.09
CA TYR A 93 2.00 -4.88 -8.68
C TYR A 93 0.53 -5.22 -8.36
N LEU A 94 -0.43 -4.46 -8.92
CA LEU A 94 -1.86 -4.61 -8.68
C LEU A 94 -2.49 -5.77 -9.45
N ALA A 95 -1.98 -6.10 -10.64
CA ALA A 95 -2.47 -7.21 -11.46
C ALA A 95 -2.50 -8.53 -10.68
N ARG A 96 -1.46 -8.80 -9.89
CA ARG A 96 -1.36 -10.02 -9.08
C ARG A 96 -2.43 -10.12 -7.97
N PRO A 97 -2.52 -9.20 -6.97
CA PRO A 97 -3.56 -9.28 -5.95
C PRO A 97 -4.96 -9.16 -6.56
N ASP A 98 -5.16 -8.43 -7.65
CA ASP A 98 -6.47 -8.38 -8.32
C ASP A 98 -6.83 -9.74 -8.94
N ALA A 99 -5.86 -10.48 -9.50
CA ALA A 99 -6.07 -11.87 -9.92
C ALA A 99 -6.42 -12.79 -8.74
N VAL A 100 -5.77 -12.63 -7.58
CA VAL A 100 -6.15 -13.39 -6.36
C VAL A 100 -7.58 -13.08 -5.95
N LYS A 101 -7.98 -11.79 -5.93
CA LYS A 101 -9.35 -11.41 -5.60
C LYS A 101 -10.34 -11.99 -6.59
N HIS A 102 -10.03 -11.93 -7.88
CA HIS A 102 -10.87 -12.47 -8.94
C HIS A 102 -11.06 -13.98 -8.78
N TYR A 103 -9.98 -14.74 -8.61
CA TYR A 103 -10.05 -16.19 -8.39
C TYR A 103 -10.96 -16.56 -7.22
N TYR A 104 -10.73 -15.93 -6.07
CA TYR A 104 -11.51 -16.23 -4.89
C TYR A 104 -12.97 -15.77 -5.00
N HIS A 105 -13.23 -14.65 -5.66
CA HIS A 105 -14.58 -14.12 -5.83
C HIS A 105 -15.38 -14.91 -6.87
N GLU A 106 -14.79 -15.21 -8.03
CA GLU A 106 -15.50 -15.75 -9.18
C GLU A 106 -15.42 -17.26 -9.30
N ILE A 107 -14.31 -17.88 -8.89
CA ILE A 107 -14.12 -19.32 -9.05
C ILE A 107 -14.46 -20.03 -7.74
N ILE A 108 -13.87 -19.60 -6.62
CA ILE A 108 -14.14 -20.21 -5.30
C ILE A 108 -15.46 -19.71 -4.68
N LYS A 109 -16.00 -18.58 -5.17
CA LYS A 109 -17.19 -17.92 -4.60
C LYS A 109 -17.04 -17.53 -3.11
N SER A 110 -15.81 -17.22 -2.69
CA SER A 110 -15.46 -16.74 -1.35
C SER A 110 -14.71 -15.40 -1.45
N PRO A 111 -15.40 -14.25 -1.45
CA PRO A 111 -14.78 -12.93 -1.60
C PRO A 111 -13.70 -12.68 -0.54
N LYS A 112 -12.56 -12.12 -0.96
CA LYS A 112 -11.42 -11.80 -0.07
C LYS A 112 -11.03 -10.33 -0.16
N PHE A 113 -10.56 -9.79 0.95
CA PHE A 113 -10.10 -8.41 1.05
C PHE A 113 -8.64 -8.25 0.62
N ASP A 114 -8.24 -7.00 0.36
CA ASP A 114 -6.91 -6.64 -0.14
C ASP A 114 -5.76 -7.22 0.68
N ALA A 115 -5.85 -7.21 2.02
CA ALA A 115 -4.82 -7.77 2.89
C ALA A 115 -4.56 -9.27 2.60
N PHE A 116 -5.62 -10.04 2.37
CA PHE A 116 -5.53 -11.45 2.02
C PHE A 116 -4.92 -11.63 0.63
N ALA A 117 -5.40 -10.88 -0.36
CA ALA A 117 -4.90 -10.97 -1.74
C ALA A 117 -3.43 -10.52 -1.86
N CYS A 118 -3.01 -9.56 -1.04
CA CYS A 118 -1.62 -9.12 -0.95
C CYS A 118 -0.72 -10.19 -0.34
N ALA A 119 -1.21 -10.97 0.63
CA ALA A 119 -0.44 -11.99 1.33
C ALA A 119 -0.31 -13.31 0.53
N ASN A 120 -1.39 -13.76 -0.10
CA ASN A 120 -1.46 -15.08 -0.75
C ASN A 120 -1.00 -15.05 -2.21
N LEU A 121 -0.62 -16.22 -2.71
CA LEU A 121 -0.27 -16.49 -4.11
C LEU A 121 -1.19 -17.59 -4.63
N LEU A 122 -1.42 -17.58 -5.94
CA LEU A 122 -2.10 -18.66 -6.65
C LEU A 122 -1.06 -19.56 -7.35
N THR A 123 -1.48 -20.74 -7.79
CA THR A 123 -0.69 -21.53 -8.74
C THR A 123 -0.72 -20.91 -10.14
N PHE A 124 0.13 -21.41 -11.03
CA PHE A 124 0.16 -20.94 -12.41
C PHE A 124 -1.20 -21.16 -13.11
N GLU A 125 -1.79 -22.33 -12.94
CA GLU A 125 -3.08 -22.73 -13.54
C GLU A 125 -4.24 -21.87 -13.01
N GLU A 126 -4.20 -21.55 -11.72
CA GLU A 126 -5.17 -20.65 -11.09
C GLU A 126 -5.02 -19.20 -11.60
N TYR A 127 -3.79 -18.73 -11.77
CA TYR A 127 -3.53 -17.42 -12.36
C TYR A 127 -4.00 -17.33 -13.82
N MET A 128 -3.83 -18.39 -14.62
CA MET A 128 -4.27 -18.40 -16.03
C MET A 128 -5.79 -18.25 -16.17
N GLN A 129 -6.58 -18.70 -15.18
CA GLN A 129 -8.03 -18.48 -15.15
C GLN A 129 -8.44 -17.03 -14.85
N CYS A 130 -7.49 -16.19 -14.44
CA CYS A 130 -7.75 -14.85 -13.93
C CYS A 130 -7.23 -13.74 -14.85
N LYS A 131 -7.08 -14.02 -16.15
CA LYS A 131 -6.50 -13.08 -17.10
C LYS A 131 -7.34 -11.79 -17.22
N PRO A 132 -6.74 -10.60 -17.00
CA PRO A 132 -7.41 -9.34 -17.28
C PRO A 132 -7.64 -9.12 -18.78
N ARG A 133 -8.73 -8.44 -19.15
CA ARG A 133 -9.07 -8.13 -20.56
C ARG A 133 -8.00 -7.36 -21.32
N TRP A 134 -7.23 -6.52 -20.63
CA TRP A 134 -6.20 -5.67 -21.22
C TRP A 134 -4.86 -6.39 -21.44
N PHE A 135 -4.77 -7.67 -21.07
CA PHE A 135 -3.60 -8.51 -21.36
C PHE A 135 -3.86 -9.42 -22.57
N THR A 136 -2.83 -9.59 -23.39
CA THR A 136 -2.76 -10.73 -24.31
C THR A 136 -2.51 -12.03 -23.56
N GLU A 137 -2.88 -13.15 -24.17
CA GLU A 137 -2.67 -14.48 -23.56
C GLU A 137 -1.18 -14.73 -23.26
N GLU A 138 -0.32 -14.48 -24.24
CA GLU A 138 1.12 -14.70 -24.13
C GLU A 138 1.79 -13.81 -23.07
N ALA A 139 1.40 -12.52 -23.01
CA ALA A 139 1.95 -11.60 -22.02
C ALA A 139 1.47 -11.95 -20.60
N TRP A 140 0.21 -12.37 -20.44
CA TRP A 140 -0.30 -12.86 -19.17
C TRP A 140 0.43 -14.13 -18.73
N GLU A 141 0.58 -15.10 -19.62
CA GLU A 141 1.28 -16.35 -19.35
C GLU A 141 2.73 -16.09 -18.89
N SER A 142 3.45 -15.20 -19.59
CA SER A 142 4.81 -14.77 -19.22
C SER A 142 4.85 -14.17 -17.81
N LEU A 143 3.86 -13.33 -17.44
CA LEU A 143 3.79 -12.69 -16.13
C LEU A 143 3.44 -13.69 -15.02
N CYS A 144 2.52 -14.63 -15.28
CA CYS A 144 2.16 -15.71 -14.37
C CYS A 144 3.35 -16.62 -14.08
N LYS A 145 4.09 -17.03 -15.13
CA LYS A 145 5.35 -17.78 -15.00
C LYS A 145 6.36 -17.04 -14.13
N TYR A 146 6.48 -15.72 -14.29
CA TYR A 146 7.35 -14.91 -13.44
C TYR A 146 6.90 -14.92 -11.97
N TRP A 147 5.61 -14.77 -11.67
CA TRP A 147 5.13 -14.81 -10.27
C TRP A 147 5.29 -16.17 -9.60
N CYS A 148 5.25 -17.25 -10.38
CA CYS A 148 5.49 -18.62 -9.91
C CYS A 148 6.97 -18.99 -9.87
N SER A 149 7.87 -18.15 -10.40
CA SER A 149 9.32 -18.44 -10.42
C SER A 149 9.96 -18.35 -9.02
N ASP A 150 10.99 -19.16 -8.81
CA ASP A 150 11.81 -19.12 -7.59
C ASP A 150 12.43 -17.74 -7.34
N GLU A 151 12.80 -17.03 -8.41
CA GLU A 151 13.36 -15.69 -8.32
C GLU A 151 12.37 -14.71 -7.68
N TYR A 152 11.12 -14.70 -8.17
CA TYR A 152 10.08 -13.84 -7.61
C TYR A 152 9.74 -14.25 -6.17
N LEU A 153 9.56 -15.54 -5.91
CA LEU A 153 9.27 -16.04 -4.57
C LEU A 153 10.37 -15.66 -3.57
N LYS A 154 11.64 -15.73 -3.97
CA LYS A 154 12.78 -15.26 -3.17
C LYS A 154 12.72 -13.75 -2.92
N LYS A 155 12.51 -12.93 -3.96
CA LYS A 155 12.36 -11.46 -3.82
C LYS A 155 11.20 -11.08 -2.92
N ARG A 156 10.06 -11.75 -3.05
CA ARG A 156 8.85 -11.54 -2.25
C ARG A 156 9.08 -11.91 -0.78
N ARG A 157 9.65 -13.09 -0.51
CA ARG A 157 10.03 -13.51 0.85
C ARG A 157 10.99 -12.50 1.48
N LEU A 158 11.98 -12.03 0.73
CA LEU A 158 12.88 -10.97 1.21
C LEU A 158 12.10 -9.70 1.53
N GLY A 159 11.26 -9.19 0.63
CA GLY A 159 10.47 -7.97 0.86
C GLY A 159 9.50 -8.06 2.05
N GLN A 160 8.82 -9.19 2.23
CA GLN A 160 7.94 -9.43 3.39
C GLN A 160 8.74 -9.51 4.70
N ASN A 161 9.93 -10.08 4.64
CA ASN A 161 10.82 -10.20 5.80
C ASN A 161 11.62 -8.94 6.08
N LEU A 162 11.84 -8.06 5.10
CA LEU A 162 12.75 -6.91 5.21
C LEU A 162 12.29 -5.92 6.28
N GLY A 163 10.98 -5.64 6.39
CA GLY A 163 10.46 -4.73 7.43
C GLY A 163 10.68 -5.24 8.87
N LYS A 164 10.57 -6.55 9.10
CA LYS A 164 10.76 -7.17 10.43
C LYS A 164 12.22 -7.49 10.73
N LYS A 165 12.96 -7.95 9.72
CA LYS A 165 14.39 -8.30 9.83
C LYS A 165 15.26 -7.07 9.96
N ILE A 166 14.96 -5.95 9.29
CA ILE A 166 15.81 -4.74 9.40
C ILE A 166 15.85 -4.26 10.85
N LEU A 167 14.72 -4.13 11.55
CA LEU A 167 14.73 -3.62 12.92
C LEU A 167 15.54 -4.54 13.87
N MET A 168 15.29 -5.84 13.84
CA MET A 168 15.97 -6.78 14.74
C MET A 168 17.44 -6.99 14.34
N ALA A 169 17.77 -7.00 13.04
CA ALA A 169 19.15 -7.06 12.59
C ALA A 169 19.92 -5.77 12.90
N LEU A 170 19.27 -4.61 12.86
CA LEU A 170 19.86 -3.35 13.31
C LEU A 170 20.12 -3.38 14.82
N LYS A 171 19.18 -3.89 15.61
CA LYS A 171 19.36 -4.09 17.05
C LYS A 171 20.63 -4.90 17.33
N THR A 172 20.74 -6.10 16.75
CA THR A 172 21.89 -6.99 16.93
C THR A 172 23.18 -6.38 16.38
N GLY A 173 23.13 -5.70 15.23
CA GLY A 173 24.31 -5.10 14.60
C GLY A 173 24.86 -3.90 15.38
N VAL A 174 23.99 -3.06 15.96
CA VAL A 174 24.40 -1.95 16.83
C VAL A 174 25.02 -2.48 18.12
N GLU A 175 24.42 -3.50 18.73
CA GLU A 175 24.92 -4.15 19.95
C GLU A 175 26.29 -4.80 19.72
N ALA A 176 26.48 -5.50 18.60
CA ALA A 176 27.74 -6.14 18.26
C ALA A 176 28.88 -5.14 17.97
N LYS A 177 28.56 -3.94 17.46
CA LYS A 177 29.56 -2.92 17.10
C LYS A 177 29.90 -1.97 18.23
N HIS A 178 28.91 -1.60 19.05
CA HIS A 178 29.04 -0.52 20.03
C HIS A 178 28.87 -0.99 21.48
N GLY A 179 28.68 -2.30 21.70
CA GLY A 179 28.65 -2.92 23.01
C GLY A 179 27.24 -3.16 23.58
N PRO A 180 27.16 -3.90 24.70
CA PRO A 180 25.90 -4.26 25.35
C PRO A 180 25.12 -3.00 25.78
N GLY A 181 23.80 -3.05 25.63
CA GLY A 181 22.91 -1.93 25.98
C GLY A 181 22.74 -0.87 24.87
N LYS A 182 23.55 -0.88 23.80
CA LYS A 182 23.37 0.03 22.64
C LYS A 182 22.34 -0.47 21.63
N GLY A 183 22.11 -1.78 21.56
CA GLY A 183 21.08 -2.40 20.73
C GLY A 183 19.70 -2.36 21.36
N THR A 184 19.16 -1.19 21.72
CA THR A 184 17.76 -1.10 22.17
C THR A 184 16.82 -1.02 20.95
N ILE A 185 15.56 -1.42 21.13
CA ILE A 185 14.55 -1.32 20.05
C ILE A 185 14.33 0.12 19.63
N ILE A 186 14.36 1.07 20.57
CA ILE A 186 14.23 2.50 20.30
C ILE A 186 15.43 3.00 19.51
N ASN A 187 16.66 2.67 19.91
CA ASN A 187 17.84 3.10 19.16
C ASN A 187 17.91 2.46 17.77
N ALA A 188 17.56 1.17 17.64
CA ALA A 188 17.46 0.50 16.34
C ALA A 188 16.38 1.13 15.43
N PHE A 189 15.25 1.53 15.99
CA PHE A 189 14.21 2.25 15.28
C PHE A 189 14.70 3.64 14.83
N SER A 190 15.37 4.38 15.70
CA SER A 190 15.93 5.69 15.39
C SER A 190 17.02 5.59 14.31
N CYS A 191 17.93 4.62 14.37
CA CYS A 191 18.94 4.37 13.33
C CYS A 191 18.29 3.96 12.00
N MET A 192 17.16 3.22 12.03
CA MET A 192 16.38 2.95 10.82
C MET A 192 15.81 4.22 10.20
N LYS A 193 15.33 5.16 11.02
CA LYS A 193 14.71 6.42 10.56
C LYS A 193 15.73 7.48 10.13
N ALA A 194 16.88 7.52 10.78
CA ALA A 194 18.01 8.39 10.41
C ALA A 194 18.71 7.89 9.14
N GLY A 195 18.63 6.58 8.88
CA GLY A 195 19.41 5.89 7.87
C GLY A 195 20.68 5.30 8.49
N LEU A 196 20.97 4.04 8.19
CA LEU A 196 22.03 3.26 8.84
C LEU A 196 23.44 3.86 8.75
N LYS A 197 23.70 4.71 7.75
CA LYS A 197 24.99 5.41 7.59
C LYS A 197 25.15 6.64 8.50
N ASN A 198 24.08 7.05 9.16
CA ASN A 198 24.01 8.28 9.96
C ASN A 198 24.04 8.02 11.46
N CYS A 199 24.40 6.82 11.93
CA CYS A 199 24.63 6.57 13.35
C CYS A 199 26.04 7.07 13.74
N ASP A 200 26.18 7.64 14.94
CA ASP A 200 27.44 8.19 15.43
C ASP A 200 28.46 7.10 15.81
N ALA A 201 29.69 7.49 16.15
CA ALA A 201 30.74 6.55 16.56
C ALA A 201 30.37 5.72 17.81
N ASN A 202 29.42 6.19 18.63
CA ASN A 202 28.93 5.55 19.84
C ASN A 202 27.70 4.66 19.60
N GLY A 203 27.23 4.57 18.34
CA GLY A 203 26.10 3.76 17.93
C GLY A 203 24.74 4.41 18.16
N ASN A 204 24.67 5.71 18.47
CA ASN A 204 23.41 6.44 18.58
C ASN A 204 22.94 6.88 17.19
N ALA A 205 21.64 6.91 16.98
CA ALA A 205 21.07 7.42 15.74
C ALA A 205 21.36 8.92 15.55
N GLY A 206 21.73 9.31 14.32
CA GLY A 206 21.74 10.71 13.91
C GLY A 206 20.34 11.31 13.77
N PRO A 207 20.22 12.54 13.22
CA PRO A 207 18.95 13.24 13.11
C PRO A 207 17.87 12.41 12.42
N ILE A 208 16.71 12.28 13.07
CA ILE A 208 15.53 11.57 12.54
C ILE A 208 14.43 12.57 12.13
N PRO A 209 13.53 12.21 11.20
CA PRO A 209 12.41 13.06 10.83
C PRO A 209 11.52 13.43 12.03
N GLU A 210 10.99 14.64 12.05
CA GLU A 210 10.22 15.22 13.19
C GLU A 210 9.10 14.30 13.68
N ARG A 211 8.35 13.69 12.75
CA ARG A 211 7.28 12.74 13.08
C ARG A 211 7.79 11.50 13.81
N ALA A 212 8.98 11.01 13.46
CA ALA A 212 9.58 9.86 14.13
C ALA A 212 10.16 10.26 15.48
N LYS A 213 10.72 11.47 15.60
CA LYS A 213 11.21 12.04 16.85
C LYS A 213 10.10 12.13 17.89
N LYS A 214 8.99 12.79 17.55
CA LYS A 214 7.82 12.89 18.41
C LYS A 214 7.33 11.53 18.93
N LEU A 215 7.26 10.54 18.04
CA LEU A 215 6.86 9.18 18.42
C LEU A 215 7.79 8.54 19.46
N VAL A 216 9.10 8.78 19.34
CA VAL A 216 10.10 8.27 20.31
C VAL A 216 10.01 9.02 21.63
N ASP A 217 9.85 10.35 21.58
CA ASP A 217 9.73 11.19 22.77
C ASP A 217 8.46 10.82 23.57
N ASP A 218 7.29 10.77 22.91
CA ASP A 218 6.02 10.33 23.50
C ASP A 218 6.16 8.93 24.15
N TYR A 219 6.96 8.04 23.56
CA TYR A 219 7.21 6.69 24.09
C TYR A 219 8.07 6.71 25.35
N ASN A 220 9.13 7.50 25.36
CA ASN A 220 10.01 7.62 26.51
C ASN A 220 9.29 8.28 27.70
N GLU A 221 8.48 9.30 27.44
CA GLU A 221 7.65 9.95 28.46
C GLU A 221 6.66 8.96 29.09
N ALA A 222 5.91 8.23 28.27
CA ALA A 222 4.96 7.22 28.77
C ALA A 222 5.64 6.04 29.47
N LEU A 223 6.88 5.70 29.09
CA LEU A 223 7.67 4.68 29.78
C LEU A 223 8.12 5.16 31.16
N GLN A 224 8.55 6.43 31.27
CA GLN A 224 8.90 7.06 32.54
C GLN A 224 7.69 7.19 33.46
N GLU A 225 6.51 7.55 32.94
CA GLU A 225 5.28 7.63 33.73
C GLU A 225 4.89 6.26 34.29
N LYS A 226 4.99 5.20 33.48
CA LYS A 226 4.63 3.84 33.89
C LYS A 226 5.66 3.21 34.84
N TYR A 227 6.93 3.56 34.69
CA TYR A 227 8.05 2.98 35.42
C TYR A 227 9.05 4.05 35.90
N PRO A 228 8.70 4.89 36.89
CA PRO A 228 9.50 6.07 37.27
C PRO A 228 10.91 5.74 37.75
N GLU A 229 11.08 4.63 38.46
CA GLU A 229 12.34 4.29 39.15
C GLU A 229 13.26 3.38 38.31
N ASN A 230 12.73 2.64 37.35
CA ASN A 230 13.49 1.64 36.59
C ASN A 230 13.26 1.68 35.07
N CYS A 231 12.81 2.81 34.52
CA CYS A 231 12.51 2.96 33.09
C CYS A 231 13.67 2.55 32.15
N GLN A 232 14.93 2.72 32.57
CA GLN A 232 16.11 2.35 31.76
C GLN A 232 16.37 0.84 31.69
N GLU A 233 15.87 0.07 32.66
CA GLU A 233 16.03 -1.38 32.74
C GLU A 233 14.84 -2.13 32.11
N GLN A 234 13.75 -1.42 31.83
CA GLN A 234 12.55 -2.02 31.27
C GLN A 234 12.77 -2.49 29.82
N PRO A 235 12.36 -3.73 29.48
CA PRO A 235 12.32 -4.14 28.10
C PRO A 235 11.31 -3.30 27.31
N PHE A 236 11.43 -3.31 25.99
CA PHE A 236 10.52 -2.57 25.11
C PHE A 236 9.05 -2.96 25.37
N ASP A 237 8.24 -1.99 25.77
CA ASP A 237 6.84 -2.19 26.15
C ASP A 237 5.92 -1.98 24.94
N GLY A 238 5.46 -3.10 24.38
CA GLY A 238 4.56 -3.13 23.23
C GLY A 238 3.21 -2.44 23.48
N GLN A 239 2.74 -2.33 24.73
CA GLN A 239 1.47 -1.68 25.06
C GLN A 239 1.58 -0.15 25.00
N ILE A 240 2.68 0.39 25.50
CA ILE A 240 2.97 1.83 25.39
C ILE A 240 3.07 2.21 23.90
N ALA A 241 3.86 1.44 23.13
CA ALA A 241 4.00 1.64 21.69
C ALA A 241 2.66 1.53 20.93
N TYR A 242 1.78 0.61 21.34
CA TYR A 242 0.45 0.47 20.77
C TYR A 242 -0.43 1.69 21.05
N LYS A 243 -0.43 2.23 22.27
CA LYS A 243 -1.24 3.41 22.64
C LYS A 243 -0.80 4.65 21.87
N ILE A 244 0.49 4.95 21.86
CA ILE A 244 1.07 6.13 21.20
C ILE A 244 0.89 6.06 19.69
N GLY A 245 1.07 4.88 19.11
CA GLY A 245 0.85 4.65 17.68
C GLY A 245 -0.61 4.74 17.24
N GLY A 246 -1.57 4.94 18.16
CA GLY A 246 -2.99 4.92 17.86
C GLY A 246 -3.51 3.52 17.48
N GLY A 247 -2.84 2.48 17.97
CA GLY A 247 -3.09 1.08 17.66
C GLY A 247 -2.24 0.55 16.49
N LEU A 248 -2.76 -0.48 15.81
CA LEU A 248 -2.06 -1.14 14.70
C LEU A 248 -2.47 -0.56 13.34
N MET A 249 -1.81 0.52 12.92
CA MET A 249 -2.04 1.07 11.58
C MET A 249 -1.53 0.10 10.51
N HIS A 250 -2.42 -0.35 9.60
CA HIS A 250 -2.14 -1.41 8.63
C HIS A 250 -1.62 -2.72 9.25
N GLY A 251 -2.04 -3.03 10.49
CA GLY A 251 -1.61 -4.25 11.19
C GLY A 251 -0.19 -4.18 11.75
N ARG A 252 0.41 -2.99 11.86
CA ARG A 252 1.78 -2.77 12.36
C ARG A 252 1.82 -1.76 13.49
N LEU A 253 2.75 -1.95 14.43
CA LEU A 253 3.06 -0.92 15.42
C LEU A 253 3.79 0.24 14.74
N ALA A 254 3.53 1.46 15.23
CA ALA A 254 4.21 2.66 14.74
C ALA A 254 5.72 2.64 15.08
N ILE A 255 6.08 1.98 16.18
CA ILE A 255 7.44 1.81 16.71
C ILE A 255 7.61 0.34 17.09
N GLY A 256 8.79 -0.24 16.86
CA GLY A 256 9.09 -1.57 17.38
C GLY A 256 8.34 -2.73 16.71
N ASP A 257 7.80 -2.57 15.50
CA ASP A 257 7.06 -3.64 14.83
C ASP A 257 7.96 -4.88 14.61
N GLY A 258 7.58 -6.01 15.22
CA GLY A 258 8.37 -7.25 15.22
C GLY A 258 9.21 -7.47 16.48
N ALA A 259 9.29 -6.51 17.40
CA ALA A 259 9.97 -6.67 18.70
C ALA A 259 9.12 -7.38 19.76
N VAL A 260 7.80 -7.41 19.57
CA VAL A 260 6.81 -7.86 20.56
C VAL A 260 5.71 -8.68 19.89
N ASN A 261 5.12 -9.62 20.63
CA ASN A 261 4.03 -10.46 20.13
C ASN A 261 2.74 -9.61 19.96
N LYS A 262 2.17 -9.59 18.76
CA LYS A 262 0.97 -8.79 18.47
C LYS A 262 -0.29 -9.34 19.12
N ALA A 263 -0.39 -10.66 19.29
CA ALA A 263 -1.57 -11.29 19.88
C ALA A 263 -1.74 -10.85 21.33
N THR A 264 -0.65 -10.86 22.11
CA THR A 264 -0.67 -10.43 23.52
C THR A 264 -1.02 -8.96 23.67
N ILE A 265 -0.59 -8.11 22.72
CA ILE A 265 -0.94 -6.68 22.72
C ILE A 265 -2.43 -6.48 22.49
N ILE A 266 -2.97 -7.14 21.46
CA ILE A 266 -4.38 -7.06 21.09
C ILE A 266 -5.27 -7.60 22.22
N ASP A 267 -4.91 -8.71 22.84
CA ASP A 267 -5.72 -9.32 23.88
C ASP A 267 -5.75 -8.48 25.16
N ALA A 268 -4.62 -7.93 25.60
CA ALA A 268 -4.62 -6.98 26.71
C ALA A 268 -5.34 -5.66 26.39
N ALA A 269 -5.37 -5.22 25.12
CA ALA A 269 -6.18 -4.08 24.70
C ALA A 269 -7.69 -4.37 24.70
N LYS A 270 -8.12 -5.61 24.49
CA LYS A 270 -9.54 -6.02 24.59
C LYS A 270 -10.03 -6.10 26.04
N VAL A 271 -9.16 -6.49 26.97
CA VAL A 271 -9.48 -6.62 28.41
C VAL A 271 -9.68 -5.24 29.07
N GLY A 272 -9.04 -4.18 28.56
CA GLY A 272 -9.08 -2.82 29.12
C GLY A 272 -10.33 -1.98 28.82
N GLY A 273 -11.38 -2.56 28.23
CA GLY A 273 -12.65 -1.86 27.98
C GLY A 273 -12.73 -1.12 26.64
N THR A 274 -13.97 -0.99 26.15
CA THR A 274 -14.38 -0.59 24.80
C THR A 274 -13.77 0.73 24.35
N ARG A 275 -13.11 0.67 23.20
CA ARG A 275 -12.49 1.82 22.52
C ARG A 275 -13.59 2.82 22.11
N PRO A 276 -13.47 4.11 22.46
CA PRO A 276 -14.20 5.15 21.73
C PRO A 276 -13.75 5.10 20.27
N ALA A 277 -14.68 4.94 19.33
CA ALA A 277 -14.40 4.92 17.90
C ALA A 277 -14.00 6.33 17.43
N THR A 278 -12.76 6.75 17.68
CA THR A 278 -12.18 8.04 17.25
C THR A 278 -11.76 8.06 15.78
N SER A 279 -12.29 7.17 14.95
CA SER A 279 -12.12 7.28 13.50
C SER A 279 -12.98 8.44 12.99
N ARG A 280 -12.35 9.42 12.33
CA ARG A 280 -13.02 10.52 11.63
C ARG A 280 -14.10 10.03 10.66
N GLY A 281 -13.91 8.84 10.08
CA GLY A 281 -14.91 8.18 9.24
C GLY A 281 -16.14 7.71 10.03
N PHE A 282 -15.94 7.21 11.25
CA PHE A 282 -17.02 6.79 12.13
C PHE A 282 -17.79 7.99 12.70
N GLN A 283 -17.09 9.06 13.07
CA GLN A 283 -17.71 10.33 13.49
C GLN A 283 -18.54 10.95 12.36
N ASN A 284 -18.00 10.96 11.13
CA ASN A 284 -18.75 11.41 9.95
C ASN A 284 -19.96 10.52 9.63
N LEU A 285 -19.86 9.21 9.87
CA LEU A 285 -20.97 8.28 9.68
C LEU A 285 -22.08 8.52 10.71
N LEU A 286 -21.71 8.69 11.99
CA LEU A 286 -22.66 9.03 13.06
C LEU A 286 -23.37 10.36 12.79
N ALA A 287 -22.63 11.41 12.43
CA ALA A 287 -23.22 12.70 12.08
C ALA A 287 -24.18 12.62 10.87
N ARG A 288 -23.86 11.77 9.88
CA ARG A 288 -24.77 11.50 8.75
C ARG A 288 -26.02 10.74 9.20
N TYR A 289 -25.86 9.80 10.12
CA TYR A 289 -26.96 9.00 10.65
C TYR A 289 -27.93 9.87 11.45
N GLU A 290 -27.42 10.73 12.32
CA GLU A 290 -28.20 11.71 13.09
C GLU A 290 -28.94 12.68 12.17
N LYS A 291 -28.27 13.20 11.13
CA LYS A 291 -28.90 14.05 10.11
C LYS A 291 -29.99 13.31 9.33
N SER A 292 -29.82 12.01 9.08
CA SER A 292 -30.83 11.17 8.45
C SER A 292 -32.04 10.97 9.35
N LEU A 293 -31.85 10.72 10.65
CA LEU A 293 -32.94 10.58 11.62
C LEU A 293 -33.76 11.87 11.75
N ALA A 294 -33.09 13.03 11.80
CA ALA A 294 -33.76 14.33 11.83
C ALA A 294 -34.61 14.57 10.56
N ASN A 295 -34.09 14.20 9.38
CA ASN A 295 -34.83 14.33 8.12
C ASN A 295 -36.05 13.41 8.06
N VAL A 296 -35.93 12.16 8.52
CA VAL A 296 -37.05 11.23 8.61
C VAL A 296 -38.13 11.80 9.53
N GLY A 297 -37.76 12.31 10.71
CA GLY A 297 -38.71 12.95 11.63
C GLY A 297 -39.46 14.12 10.99
N ARG A 298 -38.76 14.97 10.25
CA ARG A 298 -39.37 16.11 9.53
C ARG A 298 -40.36 15.65 8.44
N LEU A 299 -39.99 14.63 7.66
CA LEU A 299 -40.86 14.08 6.62
C LEU A 299 -42.09 13.40 7.21
N THR A 300 -41.95 12.71 8.34
CA THR A 300 -43.08 12.13 9.07
C THR A 300 -44.06 13.21 9.54
N GLN A 301 -43.56 14.33 10.08
CA GLN A 301 -44.43 15.46 10.47
C GLN A 301 -45.14 16.10 9.27
N GLN A 302 -44.44 16.29 8.14
CA GLN A 302 -45.04 16.81 6.91
C GLN A 302 -46.13 15.87 6.37
N ASN A 303 -45.89 14.55 6.38
CA ASN A 303 -46.90 13.58 5.96
C ASN A 303 -48.12 13.59 6.88
N ILE A 304 -47.94 13.72 8.20
CA ILE A 304 -49.07 13.84 9.14
C ILE A 304 -49.89 15.09 8.84
N ALA A 305 -49.24 16.23 8.60
CA ALA A 305 -49.92 17.48 8.26
C ALA A 305 -50.69 17.39 6.93
N LEU A 306 -50.12 16.75 5.91
CA LEU A 306 -50.78 16.53 4.62
C LEU A 306 -51.98 15.59 4.74
N VAL A 307 -51.87 14.52 5.55
CA VAL A 307 -53.00 13.62 5.82
C VAL A 307 -54.13 14.35 6.53
N GLN A 308 -53.82 15.22 7.50
CA GLN A 308 -54.82 16.05 8.18
C GLN A 308 -55.46 17.06 7.22
N GLN A 309 -54.69 17.70 6.36
CA GLN A 309 -55.20 18.67 5.38
C GLN A 309 -56.11 18.00 4.33
N ASN A 310 -55.75 16.81 3.87
CA ASN A 310 -56.57 16.04 2.93
C ASN A 310 -57.88 15.55 3.58
N ALA A 311 -57.87 15.22 4.88
CA ALA A 311 -59.07 14.83 5.61
C ALA A 311 -60.06 15.99 5.84
N VAL A 312 -59.62 17.25 5.73
CA VAL A 312 -60.47 18.45 5.83
C VAL A 312 -61.09 18.84 4.47
N LEU A 313 -60.52 18.35 3.36
CA LEU A 313 -60.97 18.65 2.00
C LEU A 313 -61.89 17.58 1.40
N THR A 314 -62.15 16.50 2.14
CA THR A 314 -63.16 15.45 1.86
C THR A 314 -64.32 15.55 2.83
#